data_AF-A0A1J6JU17-F1
#
_entry.id   AF-A0A1J6JU17-F1
#
_cell.length_a   1.000
_cell.length_b   1.000
_cell.length_c   1.000
_cell.angle_alpha   90.00
_cell.angle_beta   90.00
_cell.angle_gamma   90.00
#
_symmetry.space_group_name_H-M   'P 1'
#
loop_
_entity.id
_entity.type
_entity.pdbx_description
1 polymer ?
#
loop_
_entity_poly.entity_id
_entity_poly.type
_entity_poly.pdbx_seq_one_letter_code
_entity_poly.pdbx_strand_id
1 'polypeptide(L)'
;RKSTRISKPPIWLKDYVRDNKKSSTSCCKYPISDVIGYEGISPKYQSYLANFSVEVEPTSYSEAVKDKRWVEATQTEIKALENNKTWELVALPPGQKAIGCK
;
A
#
# COMPACT_ATOMS: atom_id res chain seq x y z
N ARG A 1 -14.34 -15.22 12.25
CA ARG A 1 -13.55 -16.10 13.13
C ARG A 1 -12.18 -15.46 13.34
N LYS A 2 -11.77 -15.11 14.57
CA LYS A 2 -10.40 -14.68 14.88
C LYS A 2 -9.61 -15.91 15.33
N SER A 3 -8.37 -16.05 14.85
CA SER A 3 -7.48 -17.15 15.23
C SER A 3 -7.17 -17.07 16.73
N THR A 4 -7.25 -18.21 17.42
CA THR A 4 -6.86 -18.36 18.83
C THR A 4 -5.39 -18.73 19.01
N ARG A 5 -4.63 -18.88 17.92
CA ARG A 5 -3.20 -19.20 18.00
C ARG A 5 -2.40 -18.03 18.57
N ILE A 6 -1.56 -18.33 19.55
CA ILE A 6 -0.56 -17.41 20.07
C ILE A 6 0.50 -17.22 18.97
N SER A 7 0.52 -16.06 18.33
CA SER A 7 1.54 -15.70 17.35
C SER A 7 2.85 -15.38 18.08
N LYS A 8 3.91 -16.14 17.77
CA LYS A 8 5.28 -15.82 18.23
C LYS A 8 6.00 -15.06 17.10
N PRO A 9 6.78 -14.02 17.42
CA PRO A 9 7.56 -13.32 16.43
C PRO A 9 8.63 -14.24 15.83
N PRO A 10 9.02 -14.02 14.55
CA PRO A 10 10.16 -14.70 13.95
C PRO A 10 11.45 -14.47 14.74
N ILE A 11 12.37 -15.45 14.72
CA ILE A 11 13.62 -15.45 15.52
C ILE A 11 14.50 -14.24 15.18
N TRP A 12 14.61 -13.91 13.89
CA TRP A 12 15.41 -12.79 13.36
C TRP A 12 14.90 -11.42 13.80
N LEU A 13 13.68 -11.33 14.33
CA LEU A 13 13.09 -10.07 14.76
C LEU A 13 13.63 -9.59 16.12
N LYS A 14 14.55 -10.35 16.74
CA LYS A 14 15.26 -9.97 17.96
C LYS A 14 16.38 -8.95 17.71
N ASP A 15 16.93 -8.95 16.50
CA ASP A 15 18.07 -8.09 16.14
C ASP A 15 17.61 -6.69 15.74
N TYR A 16 16.30 -6.47 15.62
CA TYR A 16 15.70 -5.20 15.20
C TYR A 16 15.03 -4.51 16.38
N VAL A 17 15.21 -3.18 16.45
CA VAL A 17 14.52 -2.34 17.42
C VAL A 17 13.03 -2.30 17.08
N ARG A 18 12.21 -2.99 17.87
CA ARG A 18 10.74 -2.90 17.79
C ARG A 18 10.17 -1.89 18.78
N ASP A 19 9.04 -1.30 18.40
CA ASP A 19 8.16 -0.61 19.33
C ASP A 19 7.07 -1.55 19.85
N ASN A 20 6.78 -1.49 21.15
CA ASN A 20 5.86 -2.41 21.82
C ASN A 20 4.45 -1.82 21.99
N LYS A 21 4.03 -0.90 21.10
CA LYS A 21 2.75 -0.18 21.21
C LYS A 21 1.63 -0.89 20.44
N LYS A 22 0.54 -1.20 21.14
CA LYS A 22 -0.72 -1.74 20.59
C LYS A 22 -1.58 -0.68 19.87
N SER A 23 -0.98 0.34 19.25
CA SER A 23 -1.69 1.49 18.66
C SER A 23 -1.32 1.70 17.20
N SER A 24 -2.35 2.01 16.40
CA SER A 24 -2.44 1.80 14.96
C SER A 24 -1.96 2.95 14.09
N THR A 25 -0.91 3.69 14.46
CA THR A 25 -0.57 4.92 13.68
C THR A 25 0.92 5.19 13.43
N SER A 26 1.86 4.45 14.04
CA SER A 26 3.23 4.41 13.49
C SER A 26 3.96 3.17 14.00
N CYS A 27 4.26 2.23 13.10
CA CYS A 27 4.86 0.94 13.43
C CYS A 27 6.41 0.96 13.41
N CYS A 28 7.00 2.08 13.01
CA CYS A 28 8.44 2.25 12.82
C CYS A 28 8.95 3.45 13.62
N LYS A 29 9.86 3.19 14.58
CA LYS A 29 10.54 4.24 15.37
C LYS A 29 11.42 5.16 14.52
N TYR A 30 11.96 4.60 13.45
CA TYR A 30 12.88 5.26 12.54
C TYR A 30 12.38 4.99 11.13
N PRO A 31 11.38 5.75 10.65
CA PRO A 31 10.95 5.61 9.28
C PRO A 31 12.12 6.01 8.37
N ILE A 32 12.34 5.24 7.31
CA ILE A 32 13.42 5.49 6.36
C ILE A 32 13.32 6.91 5.76
N SER A 33 12.09 7.43 5.62
CA SER A 33 11.83 8.80 5.17
C SER A 33 12.56 9.87 5.98
N ASP A 34 12.79 9.65 7.28
CA ASP A 34 13.42 10.64 8.16
C ASP A 34 14.95 10.63 8.03
N VAL A 35 15.52 9.58 7.43
CA VAL A 35 16.97 9.36 7.31
C VAL A 35 17.46 9.50 5.86
N ILE A 36 16.54 9.54 4.89
CA ILE A 36 16.90 9.84 3.50
C ILE A 36 17.25 11.34 3.41
N GLY A 37 18.54 11.63 3.42
CA GLY A 37 19.10 12.94 3.06
C GLY A 37 19.79 12.86 1.70
N TYR A 38 19.55 13.84 0.83
CA TYR A 38 20.20 13.90 -0.48
C TYR A 38 21.53 14.66 -0.46
N GLU A 39 22.00 15.08 0.72
CA GLU A 39 23.12 16.04 0.86
C GLU A 39 24.48 15.51 0.40
N GLY A 40 24.68 14.20 0.41
CA GLY A 40 25.91 13.56 -0.09
C GLY A 40 25.93 13.34 -1.61
N ILE A 41 24.88 13.75 -2.32
CA ILE A 41 24.69 13.45 -3.74
C ILE A 41 25.00 14.67 -4.60
N SER A 42 25.60 14.45 -5.78
CA SER A 42 25.85 15.54 -6.73
C SER A 42 24.56 16.30 -7.10
N PRO A 43 24.59 17.64 -7.27
CA PRO A 43 23.39 18.42 -7.60
C PRO A 43 22.66 17.94 -8.86
N LYS A 44 23.42 17.46 -9.85
CA LYS A 44 22.86 16.86 -11.07
C LYS A 44 22.04 15.61 -10.78
N TYR A 45 22.55 14.71 -9.95
CA TYR A 45 21.82 13.49 -9.60
C TYR A 45 20.65 13.76 -8.65
N GLN A 46 20.77 14.75 -7.75
CA GLN A 46 19.64 15.22 -6.95
C GLN A 46 18.47 15.69 -7.82
N SER A 47 18.72 16.52 -8.85
CA SER A 47 17.68 16.98 -9.78
C SER A 47 17.03 15.82 -10.55
N TYR A 48 17.81 14.79 -10.87
CA TYR A 48 17.30 13.59 -11.54
C TYR A 48 16.39 12.79 -10.61
N LEU A 49 16.79 12.58 -9.34
CA LEU A 49 15.99 11.87 -8.35
C LEU A 49 14.70 12.60 -7.97
N ALA A 50 14.75 13.95 -7.88
CA ALA A 50 13.59 14.77 -7.58
C ALA A 50 12.44 14.55 -8.58
N ASN A 51 12.75 14.30 -9.86
CA ASN A 51 11.72 14.03 -10.86
C ASN A 51 10.93 12.74 -10.57
N PHE A 52 11.53 11.74 -9.92
CA PHE A 52 10.86 10.50 -9.56
C PHE A 52 10.13 10.59 -8.22
N SER A 53 10.68 11.33 -7.25
CA SER A 53 10.07 11.47 -5.93
C SER A 53 8.84 12.39 -5.90
N VAL A 54 8.59 13.14 -6.99
CA VAL A 54 7.39 13.96 -7.16
C VAL A 54 6.13 13.12 -7.38
N GLU A 55 6.27 11.91 -7.93
CA GLU A 55 5.10 11.04 -8.16
C GLU A 55 4.65 10.41 -6.85
N VAL A 56 3.52 10.89 -6.33
CA VAL A 56 2.89 10.35 -5.12
C VAL A 56 1.75 9.44 -5.54
N GLU A 57 1.77 8.21 -5.03
CA GLU A 57 0.67 7.28 -5.23
C GLU A 57 -0.60 7.81 -4.53
N PRO A 58 -1.76 7.78 -5.20
CA PRO A 58 -3.02 8.18 -4.60
C PRO A 58 -3.36 7.24 -3.45
N THR A 59 -3.80 7.82 -2.34
CA THR A 59 -4.12 7.08 -1.12
C THR A 59 -5.60 6.71 -1.02
N SER A 60 -6.41 7.29 -1.91
CA SER A 60 -7.86 7.08 -1.96
C SER A 60 -8.35 6.92 -3.39
N TYR A 61 -9.48 6.23 -3.55
CA TYR A 61 -10.14 6.08 -4.86
C TYR A 61 -10.49 7.44 -5.49
N SER A 62 -10.91 8.42 -4.69
CA SER A 62 -11.28 9.76 -5.18
C SER A 62 -10.08 10.57 -5.70
N GLU A 63 -8.86 10.27 -5.22
CA GLU A 63 -7.62 10.79 -5.79
C GLU A 63 -7.25 10.02 -7.07
N ALA A 64 -7.26 8.68 -7.00
CA ALA A 64 -6.86 7.82 -8.11
C ALA A 64 -7.72 8.03 -9.36
N VAL A 65 -9.04 8.19 -9.21
CA VAL A 65 -9.97 8.34 -10.34
C VAL A 65 -9.76 9.64 -11.13
N LYS A 66 -9.03 10.61 -10.56
CA LYS A 66 -8.69 11.87 -11.25
C LYS A 66 -7.45 11.75 -12.12
N ASP A 67 -6.57 10.77 -11.86
CA ASP A 67 -5.38 10.51 -12.67
C ASP A 67 -5.71 9.46 -13.75
N LYS A 68 -5.54 9.86 -15.02
CA LYS A 68 -5.81 9.01 -16.18
C LYS A 68 -4.98 7.73 -16.16
N ARG A 69 -3.73 7.77 -15.68
CA ARG A 69 -2.85 6.60 -15.63
C ARG A 69 -3.40 5.53 -14.71
N TRP A 70 -3.95 5.93 -13.57
CA TRP A 70 -4.59 5.03 -12.63
C TRP A 70 -5.91 4.47 -13.17
N VAL A 71 -6.69 5.29 -13.86
CA VAL A 71 -7.92 4.83 -14.55
C VAL A 71 -7.60 3.80 -15.64
N GLU A 72 -6.59 4.05 -16.47
CA GLU A 72 -6.17 3.12 -17.52
C GLU A 72 -5.63 1.81 -16.95
N ALA A 73 -4.80 1.88 -15.90
CA ALA A 73 -4.28 0.69 -15.22
C ALA A 73 -5.41 -0.16 -14.61
N THR A 74 -6.35 0.47 -13.89
CA THR A 74 -7.50 -0.23 -13.29
C THR A 74 -8.42 -0.84 -14.34
N GLN A 75 -8.66 -0.16 -15.46
CA GLN A 75 -9.46 -0.72 -16.56
C GLN A 75 -8.77 -1.93 -17.20
N THR A 76 -7.44 -1.90 -17.31
CA THR A 76 -6.65 -3.03 -17.84
C THR A 76 -6.75 -4.25 -16.93
N GLU A 77 -6.67 -4.05 -15.61
CA GLU A 77 -6.85 -5.12 -14.63
C GLU A 77 -8.26 -5.71 -14.72
N ILE A 78 -9.31 -4.88 -14.74
CA ILE A 78 -10.70 -5.34 -14.88
C ILE A 78 -10.86 -6.22 -16.13
N LYS A 79 -10.34 -5.76 -17.27
CA LYS A 79 -10.38 -6.53 -18.53
C LYS A 79 -9.63 -7.85 -18.43
N ALA A 80 -8.50 -7.89 -17.72
CA ALA A 80 -7.76 -9.12 -17.49
C ALA A 80 -8.57 -10.13 -16.65
N LEU A 81 -9.27 -9.66 -15.62
CA LEU A 81 -10.14 -10.50 -14.79
C LEU A 81 -11.29 -11.11 -15.58
N GLU A 82 -11.94 -10.30 -16.43
CA GLU A 82 -13.00 -10.73 -17.35
C GLU A 82 -12.50 -11.78 -18.34
N ASN A 83 -11.35 -11.53 -18.98
CA ASN A 83 -10.75 -12.46 -19.94
C ASN A 83 -10.40 -13.80 -19.30
N ASN A 84 -9.90 -13.76 -18.06
CA ASN A 84 -9.54 -14.96 -17.32
C ASN A 84 -10.76 -15.71 -16.75
N LYS A 85 -11.98 -15.13 -16.85
CA LYS A 85 -13.22 -15.68 -16.28
C LYS A 85 -13.08 -16.05 -14.79
N THR A 86 -12.23 -15.30 -14.07
CA THR A 86 -11.95 -15.55 -12.65
C THR A 86 -12.85 -14.76 -11.72
N TRP A 87 -13.50 -13.70 -12.25
CA TRP A 87 -14.40 -12.83 -11.51
C TRP A 87 -15.67 -12.59 -12.33
N GLU A 88 -16.81 -12.61 -11.64
CA GLU A 88 -18.11 -12.22 -12.18
C GLU A 88 -18.69 -11.14 -11.28
N LEU A 89 -19.23 -10.07 -11.88
CA LEU A 89 -19.91 -9.02 -11.12
C LEU A 89 -21.31 -9.50 -10.77
N VAL A 90 -21.56 -9.81 -9.50
CA VAL A 90 -22.87 -10.30 -9.02
C VAL A 90 -23.47 -9.29 -8.06
N ALA A 91 -24.80 -9.12 -8.11
CA ALA A 91 -25.52 -8.31 -7.14
C ALA A 91 -25.35 -8.88 -5.72
N LEU A 92 -25.33 -8.01 -4.72
CA LEU A 92 -25.22 -8.45 -3.32
C LEU A 92 -26.45 -9.32 -2.95
N PRO A 93 -26.26 -10.58 -2.52
CA PRO A 93 -27.37 -11.46 -2.19
C PRO A 93 -28.17 -10.92 -1.00
N PRO A 94 -29.49 -11.18 -0.93
CA PRO A 94 -30.31 -10.73 0.18
C PRO A 94 -29.80 -11.33 1.50
N GLY A 95 -29.67 -10.47 2.53
CA GLY A 95 -29.19 -10.87 3.85
C GLY A 95 -27.66 -11.00 3.98
N GLN A 96 -26.90 -10.80 2.90
CA GLN A 96 -25.44 -10.75 2.95
C GLN A 96 -24.95 -9.32 3.17
N LYS A 97 -23.86 -9.17 3.91
CA LYS A 97 -23.18 -7.88 4.08
C LYS A 97 -22.03 -7.81 3.08
N ALA A 98 -22.00 -6.76 2.27
CA ALA A 98 -20.85 -6.49 1.42
C ALA A 98 -19.59 -6.39 2.29
N ILE A 99 -18.54 -7.09 1.90
CA ILE A 99 -17.24 -6.97 2.54
C ILE A 99 -16.70 -5.59 2.13
N GLY A 100 -16.72 -4.64 3.07
CA GLY A 100 -16.07 -3.36 2.86
C GLY A 100 -14.55 -3.52 2.81
N CYS A 101 -13.89 -2.71 1.99
CA CYS A 101 -12.46 -2.46 2.14
C CYS A 101 -12.27 -1.50 3.33
N LYS A 102 -11.21 -1.68 4.12
CA LYS A 102 -10.93 -0.86 5.30
C LYS A 102 -9.83 0.13 5.00
#